data_AF-A0A7W5UEY5-F1
#
_entry.id   AF-A0A7W5UEY5-F1
#
_cell.length_a   1.000
_cell.length_b   1.000
_cell.length_c   1.000
_cell.angle_alpha   90.00
_cell.angle_beta   90.00
_cell.angle_gamma   90.00
#
_symmetry.space_group_name_H-M   'P 1'
#
loop_
_entity.id
_entity.type
_entity.pdbx_description
1 polymer ?
#
loop_
_entity_poly.entity_id
_entity_poly.type
_entity_poly.pdbx_seq_one_letter_code
_entity_poly.pdbx_strand_id
1 'polypeptide(L)'
;MNEMSDHARLELLVGAYQAAENARIEFEKTFRRLFQPGTPIRWKRDVHVQTGSVKLHAYGPYLFALNERTGKTLKISCYDIIRAGGDRS
;
A
#
# COMPACT_ATOMS: atom_id res chain seq x y z
N MET A 1 12.30 -38.26 9.79
CA MET A 1 12.56 -36.83 9.52
C MET A 1 13.20 -36.76 8.14
N ASN A 2 12.57 -36.08 7.19
CA ASN A 2 13.09 -35.96 5.83
C ASN A 2 14.04 -34.74 5.83
N GLU A 3 15.35 -35.00 5.81
CA GLU A 3 16.34 -33.93 5.72
C GLU A 3 16.26 -33.31 4.32
N MET A 4 15.73 -32.10 4.27
CA MET A 4 15.64 -31.33 3.04
C MET A 4 17.06 -30.91 2.66
N SER A 5 17.52 -31.33 1.47
CA SER A 5 18.88 -31.02 1.01
C SER A 5 19.10 -29.50 0.92
N ASP A 6 20.33 -29.05 1.14
CA ASP A 6 20.68 -27.62 1.10
C ASP A 6 20.29 -26.95 -0.23
N HIS A 7 20.35 -27.70 -1.33
CA HIS A 7 19.90 -27.26 -2.65
C HIS A 7 18.38 -27.02 -2.69
N ALA A 8 17.58 -27.98 -2.20
CA ALA A 8 16.13 -27.83 -2.14
C ALA A 8 15.70 -26.68 -1.23
N ARG A 9 16.45 -26.43 -0.14
CA ARG A 9 16.24 -25.27 0.73
C ARG A 9 16.51 -23.95 0.02
N LEU A 10 17.59 -23.88 -0.75
CA LEU A 10 17.93 -22.68 -1.50
C LEU A 10 16.89 -22.37 -2.58
N GLU A 11 16.44 -23.39 -3.33
CA GLU A 11 15.40 -23.22 -4.35
C GLU A 11 14.09 -22.71 -3.76
N LEU A 12 13.67 -23.25 -2.61
CA LEU A 12 12.49 -22.77 -1.89
C LEU A 12 12.63 -21.31 -1.46
N LEU A 13 13.81 -20.91 -0.96
CA LEU A 13 14.08 -19.52 -0.56
C LEU A 13 14.03 -18.57 -1.76
N VAL A 14 14.64 -18.96 -2.88
CA VAL A 14 14.61 -18.17 -4.11
C VAL A 14 13.18 -18.03 -4.63
N GLY A 15 12.42 -19.12 -4.66
CA GLY A 15 11.02 -19.10 -5.07
C GLY A 15 10.15 -18.22 -4.18
N ALA A 16 10.31 -18.31 -2.86
CA ALA A 16 9.60 -17.47 -1.90
C ALA A 16 9.93 -15.98 -2.09
N TYR A 17 11.20 -15.66 -2.33
CA TYR A 17 11.65 -14.29 -2.60
C TYR A 17 11.03 -13.73 -3.89
N GLN A 18 11.09 -14.50 -4.98
CA GLN A 18 10.50 -14.10 -6.27
C GLN A 18 8.99 -13.88 -6.17
N ALA A 19 8.29 -14.77 -5.45
CA ALA A 19 6.85 -14.64 -5.23
C ALA A 19 6.51 -13.36 -4.44
N ALA A 20 7.29 -13.07 -3.39
CA ALA A 20 7.11 -11.85 -2.59
C ALA A 20 7.36 -10.58 -3.41
N GLU A 21 8.39 -10.57 -4.26
CA GLU A 21 8.72 -9.43 -5.11
C GLU A 21 7.65 -9.21 -6.21
N ASN A 22 7.18 -10.29 -6.84
CA ASN A 22 6.07 -10.22 -7.80
C ASN A 22 4.80 -9.69 -7.15
N ALA A 23 4.47 -10.16 -5.94
CA ALA A 23 3.32 -9.66 -5.18
C ALA A 23 3.46 -8.17 -4.86
N ARG A 24 4.67 -7.70 -4.51
CA ARG A 24 4.96 -6.27 -4.27
C ARG A 24 4.74 -5.43 -5.53
N ILE A 25 5.26 -5.88 -6.66
CA ILE A 25 5.13 -5.18 -7.96
C ILE A 25 3.66 -5.10 -8.38
N GLU A 26 2.92 -6.21 -8.31
CA GLU A 26 1.50 -6.24 -8.68
C GLU A 26 0.64 -5.39 -7.73
N PHE A 27 0.97 -5.39 -6.44
CA PHE A 27 0.37 -4.49 -5.48
C PHE A 27 0.61 -3.03 -5.86
N GLU A 28 1.84 -2.63 -6.16
CA GLU A 28 2.17 -1.25 -6.53
C GLU A 28 1.48 -0.81 -7.81
N LYS A 29 1.43 -1.66 -8.84
CA LYS A 29 0.69 -1.41 -10.09
C LYS A 29 -0.79 -1.20 -9.81
N THR A 30 -1.40 -2.09 -9.03
CA THR A 30 -2.83 -2.01 -8.68
C THR A 30 -3.13 -0.76 -7.87
N PHE A 31 -2.29 -0.45 -6.89
CA PHE A 31 -2.43 0.74 -6.05
C PHE A 31 -2.36 2.03 -6.88
N ARG A 32 -1.40 2.12 -7.81
CA ARG A 32 -1.27 3.25 -8.75
C ARG A 32 -2.46 3.40 -9.68
N ARG A 33 -3.01 2.28 -10.14
CA ARG A 33 -4.19 2.28 -11.01
C ARG A 33 -5.44 2.78 -10.27
N LEU A 34 -5.62 2.39 -9.00
CA LEU A 34 -6.80 2.73 -8.20
C LEU A 34 -6.78 4.18 -7.69
N PHE A 35 -5.59 4.72 -7.38
CA PHE A 35 -5.45 6.01 -6.71
C PHE A 35 -4.69 7.01 -7.56
N GLN A 36 -5.20 7.33 -8.74
CA GLN A 36 -4.56 8.28 -9.66
C GLN A 36 -4.52 9.70 -9.08
N PRO A 37 -3.56 10.56 -9.45
CA PRO A 37 -3.58 11.98 -9.12
C PRO A 37 -4.94 12.63 -9.41
N GLY A 38 -5.45 13.41 -8.46
CA GLY A 38 -6.79 14.02 -8.49
C GLY A 38 -7.90 13.14 -7.89
N THR A 39 -7.68 11.84 -7.69
CA THR A 39 -8.69 10.94 -7.14
C THR A 39 -9.06 11.36 -5.72
N PRO A 40 -10.36 11.52 -5.39
CA PRO A 40 -10.80 11.78 -4.03
C PRO A 40 -10.61 10.52 -3.18
N ILE A 41 -10.05 10.71 -1.99
CA ILE A 41 -9.74 9.63 -1.07
C ILE A 41 -10.08 10.02 0.36
N ARG A 42 -10.33 8.98 1.16
CA ARG A 42 -10.52 9.07 2.59
C ARG A 42 -9.43 8.24 3.26
N TRP A 43 -8.84 8.75 4.34
CA TRP A 43 -7.85 8.03 5.13
C TRP A 43 -8.08 8.29 6.61
N LYS A 44 -7.61 7.37 7.45
CA LYS A 44 -7.74 7.45 8.90
C LYS A 44 -6.36 7.58 9.53
N ARG A 45 -6.16 8.62 10.34
CA ARG A 45 -4.98 8.76 11.19
C ARG A 45 -5.46 8.67 12.63
N ASP A 46 -5.02 7.63 13.33
CA ASP A 46 -5.51 7.27 14.67
C ASP A 46 -7.04 7.12 14.69
N VAL A 47 -7.75 8.00 15.41
CA VAL A 47 -9.21 8.03 15.53
C VAL A 47 -9.88 8.99 14.53
N HIS A 48 -9.09 9.78 13.79
CA HIS A 48 -9.62 10.85 12.95
C HIS A 48 -9.66 10.44 11.48
N VAL A 49 -10.86 10.41 10.92
CA VAL A 49 -11.08 10.27 9.48
C VAL A 49 -10.86 11.62 8.80
N GLN A 50 -10.08 11.60 7.72
CA GLN A 50 -9.76 12.76 6.90
C GLN A 50 -10.09 12.47 5.44
N THR A 51 -10.32 13.53 4.67
CA THR A 51 -10.63 13.46 3.24
C THR A 51 -9.77 14.44 2.46
N GLY A 52 -9.64 14.16 1.17
CA GLY A 52 -8.86 14.98 0.27
C GLY A 52 -8.65 14.30 -1.07
N SER A 53 -7.64 14.74 -1.81
CA SER A 53 -7.33 14.22 -3.14
C SER A 53 -5.88 13.77 -3.25
N VAL A 54 -5.64 12.73 -4.06
CA VAL A 54 -4.29 12.27 -4.38
C VAL A 54 -3.55 13.36 -5.16
N LYS A 55 -2.33 13.68 -4.75
CA LYS A 55 -1.43 14.55 -5.50
C LYS A 55 -0.47 13.75 -6.37
N LEU A 56 0.23 12.79 -5.78
CA LEU A 56 1.20 11.94 -6.48
C LEU A 56 1.54 10.69 -5.66
N HIS A 57 2.10 9.67 -6.32
CA HIS A 57 2.57 8.46 -5.66
C HIS A 57 3.98 8.61 -5.11
N ALA A 58 4.20 8.09 -3.89
CA ALA A 58 5.54 7.90 -3.36
C ALA A 58 6.06 6.49 -3.72
N TYR A 59 7.26 6.14 -3.27
CA TYR A 59 7.77 4.77 -3.37
C TYR A 59 6.98 3.83 -2.45
N GLY A 60 6.71 2.60 -2.91
CA GLY A 60 6.02 1.59 -2.11
C GLY A 60 4.51 1.84 -1.95
N PRO A 61 3.91 1.41 -0.82
CA PRO A 61 2.47 1.50 -0.54
C PRO A 61 2.02 2.90 -0.07
N TYR A 62 2.66 3.95 -0.57
CA TYR A 62 2.47 5.32 -0.08
C TYR A 62 2.08 6.27 -1.20
N LEU A 63 1.31 7.30 -0.85
CA LEU A 63 1.02 8.43 -1.74
C LEU A 63 0.99 9.73 -0.96
N PHE A 64 1.09 10.85 -1.67
CA PHE A 64 0.86 12.17 -1.11
C PHE A 64 -0.56 12.63 -1.43
N ALA A 65 -1.28 13.08 -0.41
CA ALA A 65 -2.65 13.54 -0.50
C ALA A 65 -2.75 14.99 -0.03
N LEU A 66 -3.51 15.81 -0.75
CA LEU A 66 -3.91 17.14 -0.27
C LEU A 66 -5.11 16.98 0.65
N ASN A 67 -4.94 17.35 1.92
CA ASN A 67 -6.06 17.48 2.85
C ASN A 67 -6.85 18.76 2.53
N GLU A 68 -8.11 18.59 2.11
CA GLU A 68 -8.97 19.71 1.71
C GLU A 68 -9.34 20.64 2.87
N ARG A 69 -9.42 20.10 4.10
CA ARG A 69 -9.74 20.89 5.29
C ARG A 69 -8.57 21.78 5.71
N THR A 70 -7.35 21.29 5.61
CA THR A 70 -6.16 22.02 6.11
C THR A 70 -5.32 22.64 5.02
N GLY A 71 -5.59 22.34 3.74
CA GLY A 71 -4.78 22.77 2.60
C GLY A 71 -3.36 22.18 2.57
N LYS A 72 -3.07 21.16 3.39
CA LYS A 72 -1.72 20.59 3.55
C LYS A 72 -1.58 19.29 2.77
N THR A 73 -0.42 19.10 2.14
CA THR A 73 -0.05 17.83 1.52
C THR A 73 0.60 16.91 2.55
N LEU A 74 0.12 15.67 2.65
CA LEU A 74 0.54 14.67 3.62
C LEU A 74 0.91 13.37 2.92
N LYS A 75 1.96 12.70 3.39
CA LYS A 75 2.24 11.31 3.00
C LYS A 75 1.32 10.38 3.78
N ILE A 76 0.58 9.54 3.07
CA ILE A 76 -0.33 8.55 3.63
C ILE A 76 -0.01 7.16 3.10
N SER A 77 -0.27 6.14 3.90
CA SER A 77 -0.11 4.74 3.49
C SER A 77 -1.41 4.17 2.93
N CYS A 78 -1.34 3.09 2.15
CA CYS A 78 -2.54 2.37 1.72
C CYS A 78 -3.34 1.85 2.91
N TYR A 79 -2.67 1.51 4.01
CA TYR A 79 -3.29 1.00 5.22
C TYR A 79 -4.21 2.04 5.86
N ASP A 80 -3.80 3.32 5.87
CA ASP A 80 -4.63 4.42 6.37
C ASP A 80 -5.91 4.59 5.54
N ILE A 81 -5.84 4.33 4.23
CA ILE A 81 -6.98 4.37 3.31
C ILE A 81 -7.92 3.17 3.57
N ILE A 82 -7.36 1.96 3.66
CA ILE A 82 -8.12 0.72 3.88
C ILE A 82 -8.86 0.78 5.23
N ARG A 83 -8.18 1.22 6.30
CA ARG A 83 -8.80 1.40 7.62
C ARG A 83 -9.99 2.35 7.59
N ALA A 84 -9.90 3.43 6.82
CA ALA A 84 -11.00 4.37 6.68
C ALA A 84 -12.20 3.77 5.92
N GLY A 85 -11.96 2.76 5.06
CA GLY A 85 -13.02 2.00 4.38
C GLY A 85 -13.73 1.00 5.30
N GLY A 86 -13.02 0.47 6.31
CA GLY A 86 -13.55 -0.47 7.30
C GLY A 86 -14.52 0.13 8.32
N ASP A 87 -14.42 1.43 8.61
CA ASP A 87 -15.33 2.16 9.52
C ASP A 87 -16.74 2.42 8.92
N ARG A 88 -17.19 1.65 7.93
CA ARG A 88 -18.57 1.72 7.40
C ARG A 88 -19.58 0.95 8.28
N SER A 89 -19.27 0.75 9.56
CA SER A 89 -20.10 0.03 10.54
C SER A 89 -20.70 0.99 11.55
#